data_AF-A0A2H6EVG7-F1
#
_entry.id   AF-A0A2H6EVG7-F1
#
_cell.length_a   1.000
_cell.length_b   1.000
_cell.length_c   1.000
_cell.angle_alpha   90.00
_cell.angle_beta   90.00
_cell.angle_gamma   90.00
#
_symmetry.space_group_name_H-M   'P 1'
#
loop_
_entity.id
_entity.type
_entity.pdbx_description
1 polymer ?
#
loop_
_entity_poly.entity_id
_entity_poly.type
_entity_poly.pdbx_seq_one_letter_code
_entity_poly.pdbx_strand_id
1 'polypeptide(L)'
;MAGDVPYKKVLSIWAYTSLAVGIVGMIIRTPLMFIKKTMLVQTSLAAFLSADSRGSLLYRVFSKIDVFMIWQLILVTLGFVAIYKFNTKKSATVVFGLYVLWIVVSVLFGSIFKTSRLGG
;
A
#
# COMPACT_ATOMS: atom_id res chain seq x y z
N MET A 1 -28.49 0.02 5.25
CA MET A 1 -27.54 0.37 6.35
C MET A 1 -26.11 0.68 5.87
N ALA A 2 -25.66 0.26 4.68
CA ALA A 2 -24.34 0.65 4.14
C ALA A 2 -24.34 1.97 3.33
N GLY A 3 -25.53 2.51 3.00
CA GLY A 3 -25.68 3.69 2.14
C GLY A 3 -25.72 5.05 2.87
N ASP A 4 -25.84 5.07 4.19
CA ASP A 4 -26.05 6.32 4.96
C ASP A 4 -24.76 6.92 5.52
N VAL A 5 -23.60 6.29 5.28
CA VAL A 5 -22.33 6.85 5.73
C VAL A 5 -21.88 7.92 4.73
N PRO A 6 -21.79 9.20 5.14
CA PRO A 6 -21.40 10.26 4.22
C PRO A 6 -19.97 10.02 3.73
N TYR A 7 -19.75 10.17 2.41
CA TYR A 7 -18.44 10.04 1.76
C TYR A 7 -17.31 10.76 2.51
N LYS A 8 -17.61 11.95 3.06
CA LYS A 8 -16.69 12.75 3.87
C LYS A 8 -16.05 11.95 5.02
N LYS A 9 -16.81 11.09 5.70
CA LYS A 9 -16.30 10.28 6.81
C LYS A 9 -15.28 9.24 6.34
N VAL A 10 -15.56 8.57 5.24
CA VAL A 10 -14.64 7.58 4.64
C VAL A 10 -13.37 8.27 4.14
N LEU A 11 -13.51 9.42 3.47
CA LEU A 11 -12.39 10.24 3.03
C LEU A 11 -11.55 10.73 4.21
N SER A 12 -12.18 11.17 5.31
CA SER A 12 -11.46 11.59 6.51
C SER A 12 -10.63 10.45 7.09
N ILE A 13 -11.18 9.23 7.22
CA ILE A 13 -10.39 8.07 7.66
C ILE A 13 -9.17 7.88 6.76
N TRP A 14 -9.37 7.87 5.43
CA TRP A 14 -8.27 7.69 4.50
C TRP A 14 -7.21 8.80 4.63
N ALA A 15 -7.64 10.05 4.72
CA ALA A 15 -6.73 11.20 4.83
C ALA A 15 -5.91 11.15 6.12
N TYR A 16 -6.56 10.97 7.28
CA TYR A 16 -5.85 10.92 8.57
C TYR A 16 -4.92 9.73 8.68
N THR A 17 -5.34 8.55 8.20
CA THR A 17 -4.48 7.36 8.22
C THR A 17 -3.29 7.50 7.27
N SER A 18 -3.50 8.04 6.06
CA SER A 18 -2.41 8.32 5.11
C SER A 18 -1.43 9.35 5.66
N LEU A 19 -1.91 10.41 6.32
CA LEU A 19 -1.06 11.44 6.93
C LEU A 19 -0.24 10.86 8.08
N ALA A 20 -0.87 10.13 9.01
CA ALA A 20 -0.16 9.50 10.13
C ALA A 20 0.92 8.55 9.64
N VAL A 21 0.58 7.70 8.66
CA VAL A 21 1.51 6.74 8.06
C VAL A 21 2.64 7.44 7.30
N GLY A 22 2.31 8.49 6.54
CA GLY A 22 3.28 9.27 5.78
C GLY A 22 4.30 9.97 6.67
N ILE A 23 3.87 10.57 7.78
CA ILE A 23 4.75 11.27 8.72
C ILE A 23 5.72 10.28 9.38
N VAL A 24 5.20 9.18 9.94
CA VAL A 24 6.05 8.17 10.58
C VAL A 24 6.98 7.49 9.57
N GLY A 25 6.47 7.18 8.39
CA GLY A 25 7.26 6.63 7.29
C GLY A 25 8.38 7.57 6.86
N MET A 26 8.13 8.87 6.82
CA MET A 26 9.15 9.88 6.51
C MET A 26 10.24 9.91 7.58
N ILE A 27 9.85 9.98 8.87
CA ILE A 27 10.79 9.99 10.01
C ILE A 27 11.74 8.79 9.99
N ILE A 28 11.26 7.62 9.58
CA ILE A 28 12.08 6.39 9.51
C ILE A 28 12.90 6.33 8.22
N ARG A 29 12.33 6.73 7.08
CA ARG A 29 13.01 6.64 5.78
C ARG A 29 14.11 7.68 5.61
N THR A 30 13.97 8.89 6.14
CA THR A 30 14.99 9.94 5.97
C THR A 30 16.35 9.56 6.55
N PRO A 31 16.49 9.08 7.82
CA PRO A 31 17.77 8.59 8.32
C PRO A 31 18.35 7.45 7.47
N LEU A 32 17.51 6.51 7.04
CA LEU A 32 17.94 5.40 6.19
C LEU A 32 18.50 5.87 4.85
N MET A 33 17.92 6.93 4.26
CA MET A 33 18.43 7.53 3.02
C MET A 33 19.82 8.12 3.22
N PHE A 34 20.06 8.80 4.36
CA PHE A 34 21.38 9.33 4.69
C PHE A 34 22.42 8.23 4.92
N ILE A 35 22.05 7.17 5.66
CA ILE A 35 22.95 6.03 5.95
C ILE A 35 23.32 5.30 4.65
N LYS A 36 22.33 5.02 3.79
CA LYS A 36 22.56 4.30 2.53
C LYS A 36 23.09 5.19 1.39
N LYS A 37 23.17 6.51 1.60
CA LYS A 37 23.54 7.51 0.57
C LYS A 37 22.76 7.35 -0.74
N THR A 38 21.52 6.88 -0.65
CA THR A 38 20.65 6.67 -1.80
C THR A 38 19.22 7.04 -1.46
N MET A 39 18.52 7.62 -2.43
CA MET A 39 17.08 7.86 -2.32
C MET A 39 16.27 6.57 -2.53
N LEU A 40 16.89 5.50 -3.04
CA LEU A 40 16.24 4.21 -3.33
C LEU A 40 16.20 3.31 -2.09
N VAL A 41 15.65 3.83 -0.99
CA VAL A 41 15.41 3.03 0.22
C VAL A 41 14.07 2.30 0.08
N GLN A 42 14.15 0.99 -0.04
CA GLN A 42 12.99 0.10 -0.02
C GLN A 42 12.69 -0.31 1.42
N THR A 43 11.48 -0.02 1.90
CA THR A 43 10.92 -0.58 3.15
C THR A 43 9.87 -1.67 2.87
N SER A 44 9.74 -2.04 1.59
CA SER A 44 8.89 -3.10 1.11
C SER A 44 9.56 -4.46 1.25
N LEU A 45 8.79 -5.52 1.06
CA LEU A 45 9.29 -6.88 0.98
C LEU A 45 10.35 -7.05 -0.13
N ALA A 46 10.37 -6.16 -1.12
CA ALA A 46 11.40 -6.17 -2.17
C ALA A 46 12.81 -5.87 -1.64
N ALA A 47 12.96 -5.38 -0.41
CA ALA A 47 14.26 -5.22 0.24
C ALA A 47 15.00 -6.55 0.45
N PHE A 48 14.27 -7.67 0.51
CA PHE A 48 14.85 -9.02 0.66
C PHE A 48 15.25 -9.68 -0.67
N LEU A 49 14.95 -9.05 -1.80
CA LEU A 49 15.25 -9.55 -3.14
C LEU A 49 16.59 -8.97 -3.64
N SER A 50 17.33 -9.77 -4.41
CA SER A 50 18.59 -9.33 -5.02
C SER A 50 18.37 -8.19 -6.03
N ALA A 51 19.38 -7.35 -6.24
CA ALA A 51 19.30 -6.25 -7.19
C ALA A 51 19.04 -6.72 -8.64
N ASP A 52 19.49 -7.92 -8.99
CA ASP A 52 19.30 -8.52 -10.33
C ASP A 52 17.84 -8.86 -10.62
N SER A 53 17.03 -9.06 -9.58
CA SER A 53 15.59 -9.32 -9.72
C SER A 53 14.78 -8.06 -10.05
N ARG A 54 15.41 -6.88 -10.09
CA ARG A 54 14.74 -5.60 -10.43
C ARG A 54 14.10 -5.71 -11.82
N GLY A 55 12.77 -5.59 -11.84
CA GLY A 55 11.98 -5.68 -13.08
C GLY A 55 11.29 -7.02 -13.31
N SER A 56 11.60 -8.04 -12.50
CA SER A 56 10.84 -9.29 -12.44
C SER A 56 9.42 -9.05 -11.91
N LEU A 57 8.48 -9.94 -12.27
CA LEU A 57 7.12 -9.89 -11.73
C LEU A 57 7.11 -9.99 -10.20
N LEU A 58 7.96 -10.85 -9.65
CA LEU A 58 8.08 -11.05 -8.20
C LEU A 58 8.53 -9.76 -7.49
N TYR A 59 9.52 -9.07 -8.04
CA TYR A 59 9.98 -7.77 -7.50
C TYR A 59 8.88 -6.73 -7.51
N ARG A 60 8.04 -6.69 -8.55
CA ARG A 60 6.91 -5.74 -8.64
C ARG A 60 5.85 -6.02 -7.57
N VAL A 61 5.50 -7.28 -7.36
CA VAL A 61 4.56 -7.68 -6.30
C VAL A 61 5.12 -7.33 -4.93
N PHE A 62 6.36 -7.72 -4.65
CA PHE A 62 7.02 -7.48 -3.36
C PHE A 62 7.24 -5.99 -3.09
N SER A 63 7.41 -5.17 -4.13
CA SER A 63 7.54 -3.72 -4.00
C SER A 63 6.23 -3.04 -3.57
N LYS A 64 5.08 -3.69 -3.78
CA LYS A 64 3.79 -3.17 -3.29
C LYS A 64 3.58 -3.47 -1.81
N ILE A 65 4.08 -4.60 -1.32
CA ILE A 65 3.90 -5.03 0.06
C ILE A 65 4.91 -4.30 0.95
N ASP A 66 4.47 -3.23 1.60
CA ASP A 66 5.27 -2.38 2.47
C ASP A 66 4.71 -2.33 3.89
N VAL A 67 5.60 -2.29 4.88
CA VAL A 67 5.23 -2.29 6.31
C VAL A 67 4.30 -1.12 6.65
N PHE A 68 4.56 0.06 6.10
CA PHE A 68 3.73 1.25 6.32
C PHE A 68 2.37 1.10 5.66
N MET A 69 2.30 0.47 4.48
CA MET A 69 1.04 0.17 3.82
C MET A 69 0.20 -0.82 4.63
N ILE A 70 0.80 -1.88 5.18
CA ILE A 70 0.10 -2.84 6.05
C ILE A 70 -0.44 -2.12 7.29
N TRP A 71 0.38 -1.27 7.91
CA TRP A 71 -0.06 -0.48 9.06
C TRP A 71 -1.22 0.47 8.71
N GLN A 72 -1.17 1.13 7.55
CA GLN A 72 -2.27 1.96 7.06
C GLN A 72 -3.57 1.16 6.91
N LEU A 73 -3.51 -0.04 6.32
CA LEU A 73 -4.69 -0.91 6.15
C LEU A 73 -5.31 -1.32 7.48
N ILE A 74 -4.48 -1.55 8.51
CA ILE A 74 -4.95 -1.81 9.87
C ILE A 74 -5.70 -0.59 10.42
N LEU A 75 -5.12 0.61 10.30
CA LEU A 75 -5.78 1.84 10.77
C LEU A 75 -7.09 2.12 10.02
N VAL A 76 -7.13 1.91 8.70
CA VAL A 76 -8.35 2.05 7.90
C VAL A 76 -9.40 1.03 8.33
N THR A 77 -9.00 -0.21 8.61
CA THR A 77 -9.89 -1.25 9.14
C THR A 77 -10.52 -0.81 10.46
N LEU A 78 -9.72 -0.26 11.39
CA LEU A 78 -10.21 0.28 12.67
C LEU A 78 -11.18 1.45 12.46
N GLY A 79 -10.87 2.36 11.54
CA GLY A 79 -11.78 3.45 11.15
C GLY A 79 -13.11 2.92 10.61
N PHE A 80 -13.07 1.87 9.79
CA PHE A 80 -14.28 1.26 9.22
C PHE A 80 -15.11 0.56 10.30
N VAL A 81 -14.47 -0.14 11.23
CA VAL A 81 -15.15 -0.71 12.42
C VAL A 81 -15.84 0.40 13.22
N ALA A 82 -15.17 1.52 13.45
CA ALA A 82 -15.73 2.63 14.22
C ALA A 82 -16.97 3.28 13.55
N ILE A 83 -16.95 3.44 12.22
CA ILE A 83 -18.03 4.15 11.50
C ILE A 83 -19.18 3.24 11.10
N TYR A 84 -18.89 2.04 10.59
CA TYR A 84 -19.92 1.10 10.14
C TYR A 84 -20.41 0.17 11.25
N LYS A 85 -19.75 0.17 12.42
CA LYS A 85 -20.02 -0.76 13.54
C LYS A 85 -20.02 -2.23 13.11
N PHE A 86 -19.30 -2.56 12.04
CA PHE A 86 -19.12 -3.92 11.57
C PHE A 86 -18.11 -4.67 12.43
N ASN A 87 -18.20 -6.00 12.43
CA ASN A 87 -17.19 -6.84 13.05
C ASN A 87 -15.83 -6.64 12.34
N THR A 88 -14.75 -6.52 13.12
CA THR A 88 -13.37 -6.34 12.65
C THR A 88 -13.00 -7.30 11.53
N LYS A 89 -13.44 -8.57 11.60
CA LYS A 89 -13.18 -9.56 10.56
C LYS A 89 -13.74 -9.13 9.20
N LYS A 90 -14.99 -8.64 9.16
CA LYS A 90 -15.65 -8.19 7.92
C LYS A 90 -14.95 -6.96 7.34
N SER A 91 -14.65 -5.97 8.18
CA SER A 91 -13.94 -4.76 7.75
C SER A 91 -12.55 -5.09 7.22
N ALA A 92 -11.81 -5.97 7.89
CA ALA A 92 -10.50 -6.42 7.45
C ALA A 92 -10.57 -7.13 6.10
N THR A 93 -11.52 -8.07 5.92
CA THR A 93 -11.69 -8.77 4.64
C THR A 93 -11.96 -7.80 3.48
N VAL A 94 -12.79 -6.78 3.69
CA VAL A 94 -13.06 -5.77 2.64
C VAL A 94 -11.80 -4.95 2.33
N VAL A 95 -11.15 -4.40 3.36
CA VAL A 95 -9.99 -3.51 3.19
C VAL A 95 -8.80 -4.26 2.58
N PHE A 96 -8.43 -5.41 3.15
CA PHE A 96 -7.33 -6.22 2.64
C PHE A 96 -7.67 -6.88 1.29
N GLY A 97 -8.92 -7.31 1.08
CA GLY A 97 -9.36 -7.87 -0.19
C GLY A 97 -9.26 -6.86 -1.33
N LEU A 98 -9.71 -5.62 -1.10
CA LEU A 98 -9.58 -4.54 -2.07
C LEU A 98 -8.10 -4.21 -2.36
N TYR A 99 -7.25 -4.26 -1.33
CA TYR A 99 -5.82 -4.06 -1.49
C TYR A 99 -5.14 -5.16 -2.32
N VAL A 100 -5.48 -6.44 -2.09
CA VAL A 100 -4.97 -7.55 -2.93
C VAL A 100 -5.42 -7.38 -4.38
N LEU A 101 -6.69 -7.03 -4.60
CA LEU A 101 -7.20 -6.76 -5.95
C LEU A 101 -6.43 -5.60 -6.61
N TRP A 102 -6.15 -4.54 -5.86
CA TRP A 102 -5.34 -3.41 -6.33
C TRP A 102 -3.91 -3.83 -6.73
N ILE A 103 -3.26 -4.71 -5.96
CA ILE A 103 -1.94 -5.25 -6.32
C ILE A 103 -2.01 -5.98 -7.66
N VAL A 104 -2.99 -6.87 -7.82
CA VAL A 104 -3.17 -7.66 -9.06
C VAL A 104 -3.35 -6.73 -10.25
N VAL A 105 -4.28 -5.78 -10.17
CA VAL A 105 -4.53 -4.79 -11.24
C VAL A 105 -3.26 -3.99 -11.54
N SER A 106 -2.57 -3.48 -10.52
CA SER A 106 -1.35 -2.68 -10.68
C SER A 106 -0.22 -3.45 -11.39
N VAL A 107 -0.06 -4.72 -11.06
CA VAL A 107 1.00 -5.57 -11.64
C VAL A 107 0.66 -5.97 -13.07
N LEU A 108 -0.60 -6.28 -13.36
CA LEU A 108 -1.06 -6.60 -14.71
C LEU A 108 -0.91 -5.40 -15.64
N PHE A 109 -1.39 -4.22 -15.22
CA PHE A 109 -1.20 -2.97 -15.97
C PHE A 109 0.30 -2.72 -16.22
N GLY A 110 1.14 -2.79 -15.19
CA GLY A 110 2.59 -2.58 -15.36
C GLY A 110 3.28 -3.61 -16.26
N SER A 111 2.67 -4.78 -16.49
CA SER A 111 3.19 -5.81 -17.38
C SER A 111 2.80 -5.55 -18.85
N ILE A 112 1.54 -5.18 -19.09
CA ILE A 112 1.03 -4.84 -20.43
C ILE A 112 1.78 -3.62 -21.01
N PHE A 113 1.96 -2.56 -20.20
CA PHE A 113 2.66 -1.34 -20.64
C PHE A 113 4.17 -1.51 -20.83
N LYS A 114 4.80 -2.54 -20.24
CA LYS A 114 6.21 -2.87 -20.52
C LYS A 114 6.36 -3.55 -21.88
N THR A 115 5.43 -4.45 -22.21
CA THR A 115 5.44 -5.14 -23.51
C THR A 115 5.17 -4.19 -24.67
N SER A 116 4.30 -3.20 -24.51
CA SER A 116 3.98 -2.24 -25.59
C SER A 116 5.11 -1.25 -25.92
N ARG A 117 6.11 -1.07 -25.05
CA ARG A 117 7.26 -0.18 -25.26
C ARG A 117 8.47 -0.85 -25.92
N LEU A 118 8.44 -2.17 -26.11
CA LEU A 118 9.51 -2.95 -26.76
C LEU A 118 9.14 -3.37 -28.19
N GLY A 119 7.97 -2.95 -28.69
CA GLY A 119 7.46 -3.28 -30.02
C GLY A 119 7.52 -2.13 -31.03
N GLY A 120 8.41 -1.15 -30.85
CA GLY A 120 8.64 -0.02 -31.75
C GLY A 120 10.12 0.24 -31.95
#